data_AF-A0A8H9HU77-F1
#
_entry.id   AF-A0A8H9HU77-F1
#
_cell.length_a   1.000
_cell.length_b   1.000
_cell.length_c   1.000
_cell.angle_alpha   90.00
_cell.angle_beta   90.00
_cell.angle_gamma   90.00
#
_symmetry.space_group_name_H-M   'P 1'
#
loop_
_entity.id
_entity.type
_entity.pdbx_description
1 polymer ?
#
loop_
_entity_poly.entity_id
_entity_poly.type
_entity_poly.pdbx_seq_one_letter_code
_entity_poly.pdbx_strand_id
1 'polypeptide(L)'
;MTDPAAQTGRAGRAAGAVLGAAVGDALGAPYEFGPAGGLSARFPAGNVELVAGGGWEIGEATDDTQMAVLVAESLIERGSWTSRTSSAGSAAGPPPTPRTSGSRPSPSSPAATPGISPRPSTSTAPCTPPETAR
;
A
#
# COMPACT_ATOMS: atom_id res chain seq x y z
N MET A 1 19.01 15.51 30.48
CA MET A 1 18.86 14.35 29.58
C MET A 1 17.44 14.41 29.03
N THR A 2 17.26 15.05 27.88
CA THR A 2 15.93 15.28 27.28
C THR A 2 15.51 14.00 26.57
N ASP A 3 14.32 13.49 26.89
CA ASP A 3 13.78 12.28 26.29
C ASP A 3 13.58 12.48 24.77
N PRO A 4 14.18 11.65 23.89
CA PRO A 4 14.07 11.81 22.44
C PRO A 4 12.63 11.69 21.93
N ALA A 5 11.73 11.05 22.70
CA ALA A 5 10.30 10.98 22.37
C ALA A 5 9.56 12.32 22.55
N ALA A 6 10.10 13.25 23.36
CA ALA A 6 9.41 14.48 23.72
C ALA A 6 9.54 15.63 22.69
N GLN A 7 10.28 15.43 21.59
CA GLN A 7 10.62 16.51 20.64
C GLN A 7 10.18 16.29 19.19
N THR A 8 9.20 15.43 18.93
CA THR A 8 8.58 15.42 17.60
C THR A 8 7.67 16.64 17.46
N GLY A 9 8.12 17.63 16.69
CA GLY A 9 7.28 18.74 16.24
C GLY A 9 6.03 18.25 15.50
N ARG A 10 5.13 19.17 15.09
CA ARG A 10 3.87 18.81 14.39
C ARG A 10 4.08 17.82 13.24
N ALA A 11 5.14 18.02 12.44
CA ALA A 11 5.49 17.12 11.35
C ALA A 11 5.83 15.70 11.81
N GLY A 12 6.61 15.55 12.89
CA GLY A 12 6.95 14.23 13.44
C GLY A 12 5.72 13.49 13.97
N ARG A 13 4.78 14.19 14.61
CA ARG A 13 3.51 13.60 15.03
C ARG A 13 2.62 13.20 13.86
N ALA A 14 2.55 14.03 12.81
CA ALA A 14 1.80 13.72 11.60
C ALA A 14 2.38 12.49 10.88
N ALA A 15 3.70 12.43 10.71
CA ALA A 15 4.37 11.27 10.12
C ALA A 15 4.16 10.01 10.97
N GLY A 16 4.30 10.12 12.30
CA GLY A 16 4.05 9.01 13.22
C GLY A 16 2.60 8.51 13.18
N ALA A 17 1.62 9.39 13.00
CA ALA A 17 0.22 8.99 12.86
C ALA A 17 -0.02 8.20 11.56
N VAL A 18 0.52 8.67 10.43
CA VAL A 18 0.39 7.98 9.13
C VAL A 18 1.09 6.61 9.17
N LEU A 19 2.33 6.56 9.66
CA LEU A 19 3.08 5.32 9.77
C LEU A 19 2.45 4.36 10.79
N GLY A 20 2.01 4.86 11.94
CA GLY A 20 1.35 4.06 12.97
C GLY A 20 0.05 3.44 12.49
N ALA A 21 -0.74 4.18 11.70
CA ALA A 21 -1.95 3.65 11.06
C ALA A 21 -1.62 2.52 10.09
N ALA A 22 -0.65 2.71 9.19
CA ALA A 22 -0.25 1.68 8.23
C ALA A 22 0.34 0.43 8.88
N VAL A 23 1.14 0.60 9.95
CA VAL A 23 1.67 -0.52 10.74
C VAL A 23 0.56 -1.24 11.48
N GLY A 24 -0.41 -0.51 12.05
CA GLY A 24 -1.56 -1.08 12.74
C GLY A 24 -2.45 -1.91 11.82
N ASP A 25 -2.70 -1.40 10.61
CA ASP A 25 -3.42 -2.10 9.54
C ASP A 25 -2.73 -3.45 9.21
N ALA A 26 -1.45 -3.40 8.83
CA ALA A 26 -0.70 -4.61 8.47
C ALA A 26 -0.53 -5.60 9.64
N LEU A 27 -0.43 -5.12 10.89
CA LEU A 27 -0.42 -5.97 12.09
C LEU A 27 -1.77 -6.65 12.34
N GLY A 28 -2.87 -5.96 12.05
CA GLY A 28 -4.23 -6.43 12.30
C GLY A 28 -4.74 -7.39 11.24
N ALA A 29 -4.32 -7.21 9.98
CA ALA A 29 -4.84 -7.93 8.82
C ALA A 29 -4.84 -9.48 8.97
N PRO A 30 -3.78 -10.12 9.50
CA PRO A 30 -3.77 -11.59 9.68
C PRO A 30 -4.80 -12.11 10.71
N TYR A 31 -5.30 -11.23 11.58
CA TYR A 31 -6.20 -11.57 12.68
C TYR A 31 -7.64 -11.09 12.46
N GLU A 32 -7.92 -10.51 11.29
CA GLU A 32 -9.27 -10.09 10.90
C GLU A 32 -10.24 -11.29 10.95
N PHE A 33 -11.47 -11.04 11.43
CA PHE A 33 -12.53 -12.05 11.65
C PHE A 33 -12.19 -13.18 12.63
N GLY A 34 -11.10 -13.08 13.38
CA GLY A 34 -10.82 -13.96 14.50
C GLY A 34 -11.86 -13.82 15.62
N PRO A 35 -11.97 -14.82 16.52
CA PRO A 35 -12.85 -14.73 17.67
C PRO A 35 -12.44 -13.58 18.58
N ALA A 36 -13.43 -12.93 19.22
CA ALA A 36 -13.18 -11.89 20.21
C ALA A 36 -12.25 -12.42 21.32
N GLY A 37 -11.19 -11.65 21.64
CA GLY A 37 -10.16 -12.06 22.59
C GLY A 37 -9.13 -13.06 22.05
N GLY A 38 -9.26 -13.54 20.82
CA GLY A 38 -8.30 -14.46 20.19
C GLY A 38 -6.89 -13.89 20.09
N LEU A 39 -6.77 -12.61 19.77
CA LEU A 39 -5.48 -11.91 19.73
C LEU A 39 -4.85 -11.83 21.13
N SER A 40 -5.61 -11.43 22.15
CA SER A 40 -5.14 -11.35 23.55
C SER A 40 -4.75 -12.72 24.12
N ALA A 41 -5.50 -13.78 23.77
CA ALA A 41 -5.18 -15.14 24.18
C ALA A 41 -3.89 -15.65 23.52
N ARG A 42 -3.64 -15.26 22.27
CA ARG A 42 -2.43 -15.63 21.53
C ARG A 42 -1.20 -14.84 21.98
N PHE A 43 -1.37 -13.57 22.35
CA PHE A 43 -0.31 -12.66 22.81
C PHE A 43 -0.62 -12.09 24.20
N PRO A 44 -0.54 -12.90 25.27
CA PRO A 44 -0.90 -12.46 26.61
C PRO A 44 0.02 -11.36 27.17
N ALA A 45 1.25 -11.27 26.65
CA ALA A 45 2.21 -10.21 27.00
C ALA A 45 2.10 -8.97 26.08
N GLY A 46 1.18 -8.95 25.11
CA GLY A 46 1.00 -7.84 24.18
C GLY A 46 2.08 -7.69 23.11
N ASN A 47 2.99 -8.66 23.00
CA ASN A 47 4.07 -8.69 22.02
C ASN A 47 3.59 -9.24 20.66
N VAL A 48 2.66 -8.53 20.01
CA VAL A 48 2.19 -8.90 18.68
C VAL A 48 3.30 -8.70 17.65
N GLU A 49 3.53 -9.71 16.82
CA GLU A 49 4.54 -9.68 15.76
C GLU A 49 3.88 -9.46 14.39
N LEU A 50 4.61 -8.79 13.49
CA LEU A 50 4.28 -8.72 12.07
C LEU A 50 4.47 -10.11 11.45
N VAL A 51 3.36 -10.75 11.08
CA VAL A 51 3.35 -12.09 10.50
C VAL A 51 2.48 -12.12 9.25
N ALA A 52 2.73 -13.07 8.36
CA ALA A 52 1.80 -13.41 7.30
C ALA A 52 0.62 -14.21 7.88
N GLY A 53 -0.53 -14.16 7.22
CA GLY A 53 -1.72 -14.89 7.64
C GLY A 53 -3.00 -14.29 7.09
N GLY A 54 -4.12 -15.01 7.16
CA GLY A 54 -5.41 -14.51 6.65
C GLY A 54 -5.43 -14.21 5.14
N GLY A 55 -4.44 -14.69 4.37
CA GLY A 55 -4.27 -14.36 2.96
C GLY A 55 -3.33 -13.19 2.69
N TRP A 56 -2.75 -12.57 3.71
CA TRP A 56 -1.84 -11.43 3.61
C TRP A 56 -0.37 -11.84 3.74
N GLU A 57 0.50 -11.21 2.96
CA GLU A 57 1.96 -11.29 3.14
C GLU A 57 2.41 -10.45 4.34
N ILE A 58 3.62 -10.69 4.83
CA ILE A 58 4.19 -9.93 5.97
C ILE A 58 4.24 -8.44 5.60
N GLY A 59 3.52 -7.60 6.36
CA GLY A 59 3.51 -6.16 6.15
C GLY A 59 2.68 -5.67 4.96
N GLU A 60 1.88 -6.56 4.34
CA GLU A 60 1.00 -6.17 3.24
C GLU A 60 -0.07 -5.16 3.72
N ALA A 61 -0.21 -4.06 3.00
CA ALA A 61 -1.21 -3.03 3.26
C ALA A 61 -2.60 -3.48 2.78
N THR A 62 -3.64 -3.24 3.59
CA THR A 62 -5.04 -3.53 3.22
C THR A 62 -5.72 -2.30 2.62
N ASP A 63 -7.03 -2.37 2.41
CA ASP A 63 -7.84 -1.25 1.93
C ASP A 63 -7.79 -0.04 2.87
N ASP A 64 -7.59 -0.23 4.17
CA ASP A 64 -7.43 0.88 5.12
C ASP A 64 -6.25 1.79 4.73
N THR A 65 -5.06 1.21 4.56
CA THR A 65 -3.87 1.99 4.16
C THR A 65 -3.98 2.49 2.72
N GLN A 66 -4.52 1.68 1.81
CA GLN A 66 -4.65 2.06 0.40
C GLN A 66 -5.61 3.23 0.21
N MET A 67 -6.75 3.23 0.90
CA MET A 67 -7.70 4.34 0.90
C MET A 67 -7.12 5.60 1.56
N ALA A 68 -6.36 5.44 2.65
CA ALA A 68 -5.69 6.56 3.30
C ALA A 68 -4.70 7.26 2.35
N VAL A 69 -3.92 6.50 1.57
CA VAL A 69 -3.00 7.04 0.55
C VAL A 69 -3.78 7.79 -0.53
N LEU A 70 -4.85 7.21 -1.07
CA LEU A 70 -5.67 7.87 -2.11
C LEU A 70 -6.26 9.20 -1.60
N VAL A 71 -6.73 9.24 -0.36
CA VAL A 71 -7.20 10.49 0.26
C VAL A 71 -6.06 11.50 0.39
N ALA A 72 -4.90 11.08 0.89
CA ALA A 72 -3.74 11.95 1.06
C ALA A 72 -3.27 12.56 -0.28
N GLU A 73 -3.14 11.73 -1.32
CA GLU A 73 -2.79 12.18 -2.68
C GLU A 73 -3.82 13.18 -3.19
N SER A 74 -5.12 12.91 -3.02
CA SER A 74 -6.17 13.82 -3.45
C SER A 74 -6.12 15.19 -2.75
N LEU A 75 -5.74 15.23 -1.48
CA LEU A 75 -5.59 16.47 -0.72
C LEU A 75 -4.36 17.26 -1.16
N ILE A 76 -3.27 16.58 -1.49
CA ILE A 76 -2.05 17.19 -2.05
C ILE A 76 -2.37 17.80 -3.43
N GLU A 77 -3.06 17.07 -4.29
CA GLU A 77 -3.42 17.54 -5.64
C GLU A 77 -4.38 18.73 -5.62
N ARG A 78 -5.40 18.70 -4.75
CA ARG A 78 -6.48 19.70 -4.75
C ARG A 78 -6.25 20.85 -3.76
N GLY A 79 -5.34 20.69 -2.81
CA GLY A 79 -5.11 21.64 -1.71
C GLY A 79 -6.32 21.83 -0.77
N SER A 80 -7.38 21.03 -0.93
CA SER A 80 -8.64 21.19 -0.20
C SER A 80 -9.45 19.89 -0.19
N TRP A 81 -10.25 19.70 0.86
CA TRP A 81 -11.22 18.60 0.94
C TRP A 81 -12.53 19.01 0.27
N THR A 82 -13.02 18.17 -0.64
CA THR A 82 -14.36 18.32 -1.22
C THR A 82 -15.15 17.05 -0.93
N SER A 83 -16.18 17.14 -0.09
CA SER A 83 -17.01 15.99 0.33
C SER A 83 -17.94 15.45 -0.77
N ARG A 84 -17.87 16.00 -1.98
CA ARG A 84 -18.63 15.52 -3.12
C ARG A 84 -17.90 14.32 -3.70
N THR A 85 -18.57 13.17 -3.76
CA THR A 85 -18.23 12.06 -4.67
C THR A 85 -18.16 12.63 -6.07
N SER A 86 -16.98 13.09 -6.44
CA SER A 86 -16.74 13.69 -7.73
C SER A 86 -16.33 12.51 -8.60
N SER A 87 -17.27 11.98 -9.38
CA SER A 87 -16.98 11.22 -10.59
C SER A 87 -16.26 12.09 -11.66
N ALA A 88 -15.70 13.23 -11.26
CA ALA A 88 -14.95 14.12 -12.13
C ALA A 88 -13.64 13.42 -12.46
N GLY A 89 -13.58 12.93 -13.71
CA GLY A 89 -12.46 12.20 -14.26
C GLY A 89 -11.14 12.90 -13.97
N SER A 90 -10.35 12.27 -13.11
CA SER A 90 -8.90 12.44 -13.20
C SER A 90 -8.46 11.84 -14.53
N ALA A 91 -7.52 12.48 -15.21
CA ALA A 91 -6.84 11.90 -16.37
C ALA A 91 -5.95 10.70 -15.98
N ALA A 92 -5.81 10.43 -14.68
CA ALA A 92 -5.30 9.17 -14.16
C ALA A 92 -6.36 8.08 -14.38
N GLY A 93 -5.92 6.89 -14.84
CA GLY A 93 -6.79 5.72 -14.94
C GLY A 93 -7.52 5.41 -13.62
N PRO A 94 -8.48 4.47 -13.63
CA PRO A 94 -9.19 4.10 -12.40
C PRO A 94 -8.17 3.80 -11.29
N PRO A 95 -8.38 4.29 -10.06
CA PRO A 95 -7.46 3.99 -8.97
C PRO A 95 -7.34 2.47 -8.83
N PRO A 96 -6.18 1.95 -8.39
CA PRO A 96 -6.05 0.54 -8.10
C PRO A 96 -7.18 0.12 -7.16
N THR A 97 -7.87 -0.98 -7.47
CA THR A 97 -8.93 -1.50 -6.62
C THR A 97 -8.34 -1.84 -5.26
N PRO A 98 -8.87 -1.28 -4.15
CA PRO A 98 -8.36 -1.60 -2.84
C PRO A 98 -8.41 -3.10 -2.58
N ARG A 99 -7.32 -3.68 -2.07
CA ARG A 99 -7.28 -5.09 -1.68
C ARG A 99 -7.99 -5.23 -0.35
N THR A 100 -8.98 -6.12 -0.30
CA THR A 100 -9.67 -6.51 0.92
C THR A 100 -9.48 -8.00 1.16
N SER A 101 -9.70 -8.45 2.40
CA SER A 101 -9.65 -9.86 2.79
C SER A 101 -10.56 -10.77 1.95
N GLY A 102 -11.68 -10.25 1.43
CA GLY A 102 -12.60 -10.96 0.54
C GLY A 102 -12.16 -11.07 -0.92
N SER A 103 -11.08 -10.40 -1.33
CA SER A 103 -10.70 -10.25 -2.75
C SER A 103 -9.68 -11.28 -3.24
N ARG A 104 -9.25 -12.25 -2.42
CA ARG A 104 -8.30 -13.30 -2.82
C ARG A 104 -8.99 -14.62 -3.23
N PRO A 105 -8.52 -15.28 -4.31
CA PRO A 105 -8.93 -16.66 -4.60
C PRO A 105 -8.41 -17.60 -3.50
N SER A 106 -9.23 -18.58 -3.11
CA SER A 106 -8.90 -19.59 -2.10
C SER A 106 -7.60 -20.35 -2.44
N PRO A 107 -6.81 -20.79 -1.43
CA PRO A 107 -5.54 -21.50 -1.64
C PRO A 107 -5.66 -22.86 -2.35
N SER A 108 -6.88 -23.30 -2.68
CA SER A 108 -7.16 -24.51 -3.48
C SER A 108 -6.99 -24.32 -4.99
N SER A 109 -6.69 -23.11 -5.48
CA SER A 109 -6.33 -22.88 -6.88
C SER A 109 -4.81 -23.01 -7.06
N PRO A 110 -4.31 -23.87 -7.97
CA PRO A 110 -2.88 -23.95 -8.23
C PRO A 110 -2.40 -22.58 -8.70
N ALA A 111 -1.36 -22.07 -8.03
CA ALA A 111 -0.75 -20.79 -8.34
C ALA A 111 -0.52 -20.66 -9.84
N ALA A 112 -1.24 -19.74 -10.49
CA ALA A 112 -0.83 -19.26 -11.79
C ALA A 112 0.52 -18.57 -11.57
N THR A 113 1.60 -19.23 -11.99
CA THR A 113 2.92 -18.61 -12.13
C THR A 113 2.73 -17.27 -12.81
N PRO A 114 3.17 -16.13 -12.24
CA PRO A 114 3.14 -14.88 -12.96
C PRO A 114 4.03 -15.06 -14.19
N GLY A 115 3.41 -15.18 -15.36
CA GLY A 115 4.11 -15.14 -16.63
C GLY A 115 4.81 -13.79 -16.70
N ILE A 116 6.12 -13.78 -16.47
CA ILE A 116 6.99 -12.70 -16.90
C ILE A 116 6.87 -12.71 -18.42
N SER A 117 5.97 -11.88 -18.93
CA SER A 117 5.95 -11.57 -20.35
C SER A 117 7.27 -10.85 -20.64
N PRO A 118 8.18 -11.41 -21.45
CA PRO A 118 9.42 -10.71 -21.74
C PRO A 118 9.08 -9.41 -22.46
N ARG A 119 9.51 -8.28 -21.88
CA ARG A 119 9.48 -6.97 -22.54
C ARG A 119 10.04 -7.13 -23.96
N PRO A 120 9.42 -6.55 -25.00
CA PRO A 120 10.06 -6.48 -26.30
C PRO A 120 11.36 -5.68 -26.15
N SER A 121 12.49 -6.31 -26.48
CA SER A 121 13.79 -5.66 -26.59
C SER A 121 13.68 -4.51 -27.59
N THR A 122 13.79 -3.28 -27.11
CA THR A 122 13.98 -2.12 -28.01
C THR A 122 15.36 -2.27 -28.65
N SER A 123 15.36 -2.75 -29.90
CA SER A 123 16.52 -2.80 -30.77
C SER A 123 17.05 -1.38 -30.98
N THR A 124 18.20 -1.06 -30.39
CA THR A 124 18.96 0.14 -30.70
C THR A 124 19.41 0.06 -32.16
N ALA A 125 18.82 0.87 -33.04
CA ALA A 125 19.35 1.08 -34.38
C ALA A 125 20.66 1.90 -34.28
N PRO A 126 21.72 1.52 -35.01
CA PRO A 126 22.95 2.30 -35.03
C PRO A 126 22.77 3.60 -35.82
N CYS A 127 23.30 4.68 -35.24
CA CYS A 127 23.32 6.03 -35.81
C CYS A 127 24.26 6.07 -37.03
N THR A 128 23.72 6.26 -38.23
CA THR A 128 24.50 6.56 -39.44
C THR A 128 24.74 8.08 -39.53
N PRO A 129 25.98 8.55 -39.72
CA PRO A 129 26.24 9.97 -39.92
C PRO A 129 25.83 10.43 -41.33
N PRO A 130 25.47 11.72 -41.53
CA PRO A 130 25.08 12.24 -42.83
C PRO A 130 26.27 12.39 -43.78
N GLU A 131 26.10 11.90 -45.01
CA GLU A 131 27.03 12.05 -46.12
C GLU A 131 26.98 13.47 -46.68
N THR A 132 28.14 14.12 -46.73
CA THR A 132 28.35 15.46 -47.28
C THR A 132 28.26 15.42 -48.80
N ALA A 133 27.16 15.95 -49.37
CA ALA A 133 27.07 16.18 -50.80
C ALA A 133 27.84 17.45 -51.19
N ARG A 134 28.69 17.32 -52.20
CA ARG A 134 29.42 18.37 -52.91
C ARG A 134 28.71 18.70 -54.21
#